data_AF-A0A925VKT7-F1
#
_entry.id   AF-A0A925VKT7-F1
#
_cell.length_a   1.000
_cell.length_b   1.000
_cell.length_c   1.000
_cell.angle_alpha   90.00
_cell.angle_beta   90.00
_cell.angle_gamma   90.00
#
_symmetry.space_group_name_H-M   'P 1'
#
loop_
_entity.id
_entity.type
_entity.pdbx_description
1 polymer ?
#
loop_
_entity_poly.entity_id
_entity_poly.type
_entity_poly.pdbx_seq_one_letter_code
_entity_poly.pdbx_strand_id
1 'polypeptide(L)'
;MRSRWLLLLALLGAGLMPASGARAQQPPQAQIAQIKLSSVVEWQNGTIGGLLISNNDGGELRLAADSYTGIFESNPLAASFAFNAVGAVWAADLPAGTAVALEVRATNTLSP
;
A
#
# COMPACT_ATOMS: atom_id res chain seq x y z
N MET A 1 -13.33 -48.18 55.53
CA MET A 1 -13.12 -48.29 54.06
C MET A 1 -13.89 -47.23 53.24
N ARG A 2 -14.26 -46.06 53.81
CA ARG A 2 -15.00 -44.99 53.08
C ARG A 2 -14.15 -43.78 52.67
N SER A 3 -12.92 -43.67 53.19
CA SER A 3 -12.05 -42.50 52.97
C SER A 3 -11.21 -42.58 51.67
N ARG A 4 -10.93 -43.77 51.16
CA ARG A 4 -10.18 -43.97 49.89
C ARG A 4 -10.94 -43.53 48.64
N TRP A 5 -12.28 -43.53 48.69
CA TRP A 5 -13.13 -43.17 47.56
C TRP A 5 -13.24 -41.66 47.35
N LEU A 6 -13.16 -40.87 48.43
CA LEU A 6 -13.22 -39.41 48.34
C LEU A 6 -11.94 -38.80 47.74
N LEU A 7 -10.78 -39.43 47.97
CA LEU A 7 -9.51 -39.04 47.35
C LEU A 7 -9.45 -39.33 45.84
N LEU A 8 -10.09 -40.41 45.39
CA LEU A 8 -10.20 -40.73 43.96
C LEU A 8 -11.14 -39.76 43.23
N LEU A 9 -12.24 -39.35 43.85
CA LEU A 9 -13.15 -38.34 43.27
C LEU A 9 -12.51 -36.94 43.19
N ALA A 10 -11.67 -36.57 44.15
CA ALA A 10 -10.96 -35.28 44.12
C ALA A 10 -9.88 -35.23 43.01
N LEU A 11 -9.23 -36.35 42.70
CA LEU A 11 -8.25 -36.44 41.61
C LEU A 11 -8.88 -36.48 40.21
N LEU A 12 -10.09 -37.02 40.07
CA LEU A 12 -10.84 -37.00 38.80
C LEU A 12 -11.43 -35.63 38.46
N GLY A 13 -11.69 -34.77 39.45
CA GLY A 13 -12.23 -33.42 39.22
C GLY A 13 -11.23 -32.39 38.70
N ALA A 14 -9.92 -32.61 38.90
CA ALA A 14 -8.87 -31.66 38.53
C ALA A 14 -8.48 -31.71 37.03
N GLY A 15 -8.91 -32.73 36.29
CA GLY A 15 -8.54 -32.92 34.86
C GLY A 15 -9.46 -32.20 33.86
N LEU A 16 -10.51 -31.51 34.31
CA LEU A 16 -11.53 -30.89 33.46
C LEU A 16 -11.52 -29.36 33.51
N MET A 17 -10.41 -28.74 33.92
CA MET A 17 -10.20 -27.32 33.68
C MET A 17 -9.97 -27.16 32.17
N PRO A 18 -10.87 -26.51 31.40
CA PRO A 18 -10.59 -26.23 30.00
C PRO A 18 -9.31 -25.41 29.99
N ALA A 19 -8.26 -25.96 29.37
CA ALA A 19 -7.04 -25.23 29.12
C ALA A 19 -7.47 -23.91 28.48
N SER A 20 -7.19 -22.79 29.15
CA SER A 20 -7.47 -21.46 28.63
C SER A 20 -6.82 -21.40 27.26
N GLY A 21 -7.62 -21.60 26.21
CA GLY A 21 -7.13 -21.65 24.86
C GLY A 21 -6.45 -20.32 24.62
N ALA A 22 -5.12 -20.32 24.50
CA ALA A 22 -4.41 -19.19 23.96
C ALA A 22 -5.03 -18.94 22.60
N ARG A 23 -5.94 -17.96 22.51
CA ARG A 23 -6.43 -17.49 21.22
C ARG A 23 -5.17 -16.97 20.54
N ALA A 24 -4.64 -17.75 19.61
CA ALA A 24 -3.58 -17.30 18.73
C ALA A 24 -4.10 -15.98 18.13
N GLN A 25 -3.51 -14.86 18.53
CA GLN A 25 -3.78 -13.59 17.88
C GLN A 25 -3.31 -13.76 16.45
N GLN A 26 -4.27 -13.92 15.55
CA GLN A 26 -3.99 -13.97 14.13
C GLN A 26 -3.29 -12.66 13.79
N PRO A 27 -2.07 -12.70 13.22
CA PRO A 27 -1.35 -11.48 12.93
C PRO A 27 -2.21 -10.62 11.98
N PRO A 28 -2.22 -9.28 12.17
CA PRO A 28 -2.96 -8.41 11.28
C PRO A 28 -2.53 -8.66 9.83
N GLN A 29 -3.50 -8.93 8.96
CA GLN A 29 -3.23 -9.11 7.53
C GLN A 29 -3.03 -7.74 6.89
N ALA A 30 -1.82 -7.46 6.42
CA ALA A 30 -1.54 -6.25 5.67
C ALA A 30 -2.27 -6.31 4.32
N GLN A 31 -3.00 -5.25 3.98
CA GLN A 31 -3.55 -5.05 2.64
C GLN A 31 -2.62 -4.12 1.86
N ILE A 32 -2.28 -4.51 0.64
CA ILE A 32 -1.40 -3.75 -0.25
C ILE A 32 -2.14 -3.52 -1.56
N ALA A 33 -2.20 -2.27 -1.99
CA ALA A 33 -2.61 -1.88 -3.33
C ALA A 33 -1.40 -1.33 -4.08
N GLN A 34 -1.35 -1.57 -5.38
CA GLN A 34 -0.36 -0.97 -6.27
C GLN A 34 -1.07 -0.30 -7.42
N ILE A 35 -0.67 0.93 -7.71
CA ILE A 35 -1.11 1.67 -8.88
C ILE A 35 0.14 1.97 -9.69
N LYS A 36 0.06 1.75 -11.00
CA LYS A 36 1.15 1.97 -11.95
C LYS A 36 0.70 2.98 -12.98
N LEU A 37 1.58 3.92 -13.29
CA LEU A 37 1.45 4.81 -14.44
C LEU A 37 2.65 4.52 -15.34
N SER A 38 2.40 3.98 -16.52
CA SER A 38 3.44 3.54 -17.47
C SER A 38 2.97 3.45 -18.93
N SER A 39 1.73 3.83 -19.22
CA SER A 39 1.15 3.82 -20.56
C SER A 39 0.71 5.21 -20.99
N VAL A 40 0.63 5.43 -22.30
CA VAL A 40 0.14 6.69 -22.88
C VAL A 40 -1.20 7.11 -22.27
N VAL A 41 -2.15 6.18 -22.13
CA VAL A 41 -3.48 6.44 -21.57
C VAL A 41 -3.39 6.88 -20.10
N GLU A 42 -2.55 6.21 -19.30
CA GLU A 42 -2.37 6.57 -17.90
C GLU A 42 -1.75 7.96 -17.73
N TRP A 43 -0.78 8.31 -18.58
CA TRP A 43 -0.19 9.66 -18.59
C TRP A 43 -1.14 10.74 -19.09
N GLN A 44 -2.02 10.41 -20.04
CA GLN A 44 -3.03 11.34 -20.56
C GLN A 44 -4.12 11.65 -19.52
N ASN A 45 -4.32 10.77 -18.55
CA ASN A 45 -5.27 10.96 -17.45
C ASN A 45 -4.72 11.86 -16.33
N GLY A 46 -3.64 12.61 -16.55
CA GLY A 46 -3.13 13.59 -15.60
C GLY A 46 -2.98 14.97 -16.23
N THR A 47 -2.54 15.92 -15.42
CA THR A 47 -2.18 17.27 -15.87
C THR A 47 -0.67 17.31 -16.14
N ILE A 48 -0.29 17.79 -17.33
CA ILE A 48 1.11 17.96 -17.74
C ILE A 48 1.46 19.43 -17.97
N GLY A 49 2.66 19.83 -17.59
CA GLY A 49 3.26 21.12 -17.93
C GLY A 49 4.74 20.96 -18.25
N GLY A 50 5.21 21.51 -19.38
CA GLY A 50 6.62 21.38 -19.81
C GLY A 50 7.05 19.95 -20.18
N LEU A 51 6.10 19.02 -20.28
CA LEU A 51 6.30 17.63 -20.66
C LEU A 51 5.55 17.32 -21.96
N LEU A 52 6.00 16.29 -22.67
CA LEU A 52 5.26 15.60 -23.72
C LEU A 52 5.06 14.14 -23.34
N ILE A 53 3.92 13.58 -23.75
CA ILE A 53 3.63 12.15 -23.64
C ILE A 53 4.05 11.49 -24.94
N SER A 54 4.98 10.55 -24.86
CA SER A 54 5.47 9.77 -25.98
C SER A 54 4.98 8.33 -25.90
N ASN A 55 4.85 7.66 -27.05
CA ASN A 55 4.48 6.24 -27.12
C ASN A 55 5.71 5.33 -27.32
N ASN A 56 6.87 5.78 -26.84
CA ASN A 56 8.03 4.90 -26.74
C ASN A 56 7.85 3.97 -25.54
N ASP A 57 8.21 2.69 -25.69
CA ASP A 57 8.13 1.65 -24.65
C ASP A 57 6.76 1.52 -23.95
N GLY A 58 5.67 1.85 -24.66
CA GLY A 58 4.29 1.76 -24.17
C GLY A 58 3.73 3.04 -23.53
N GLY A 59 4.59 3.99 -23.17
CA GLY A 59 4.19 5.29 -22.62
C GLY A 59 5.28 5.95 -21.76
N GLU A 60 5.79 7.10 -22.21
CA GLU A 60 6.89 7.82 -21.56
C GLU A 60 6.53 9.31 -21.36
N LEU A 61 6.96 9.89 -20.23
CA LEU A 61 7.00 11.33 -20.03
C LEU A 61 8.39 11.86 -20.39
N ARG A 62 8.43 12.88 -21.25
CA ARG A 62 9.69 13.53 -21.67
C ARG A 62 9.57 15.03 -21.50
N LEU A 63 10.68 15.73 -21.26
CA LEU A 63 10.69 17.18 -21.37
C LEU A 63 10.27 17.59 -22.79
N ALA A 64 9.39 18.57 -22.88
CA ALA A 64 9.02 19.16 -24.15
C ALA A 64 10.22 19.88 -24.78
N ALA A 65 10.16 20.11 -26.09
CA ALA A 65 11.16 20.94 -26.76
C ALA A 65 11.27 22.29 -26.05
N ASP A 66 12.51 22.75 -25.87
CA ASP A 66 12.86 24.02 -25.21
C ASP A 66 12.45 24.15 -23.73
N SER A 67 11.99 23.06 -23.09
CA SER A 67 11.65 23.03 -21.66
C SER A 67 12.80 22.48 -20.82
N TYR A 68 13.18 23.21 -19.77
CA TYR A 68 14.19 22.78 -18.79
C TYR A 68 13.59 22.12 -17.55
N THR A 69 12.28 22.18 -17.40
CA THR A 69 11.52 21.68 -16.27
C THR A 69 10.20 21.10 -16.76
N GLY A 70 9.70 20.09 -16.07
CA GLY A 70 8.42 19.48 -16.39
C GLY A 70 7.73 18.99 -15.12
N ILE A 71 6.40 19.02 -15.14
CA ILE A 71 5.56 18.60 -14.03
C ILE A 71 4.47 17.69 -14.59
N PHE A 72 4.26 16.57 -13.92
CA PHE A 72 3.10 15.72 -14.10
C PHE A 72 2.37 15.59 -12.77
N GLU A 73 1.06 15.81 -12.80
CA GLU A 73 0.16 15.58 -11.67
C GLU A 73 -0.89 14.55 -12.09
N SER A 74 -0.93 13.41 -11.41
CA SER A 74 -1.96 12.41 -11.66
C SER A 74 -3.32 12.88 -11.16
N ASN A 75 -4.40 12.39 -11.78
CA ASN A 75 -5.71 12.46 -11.14
C ASN A 75 -5.70 11.78 -9.74
N PRO A 76 -6.61 12.16 -8.83
CA PRO A 76 -6.75 11.51 -7.54
C PRO A 76 -6.96 9.99 -7.69
N LEU A 77 -6.20 9.23 -6.91
CA LEU A 77 -6.26 7.77 -6.88
C LEU A 77 -6.93 7.31 -5.58
N ALA A 78 -7.82 6.33 -5.67
CA ALA A 78 -8.54 5.81 -4.51
C ALA A 78 -8.08 4.40 -4.13
N ALA A 79 -7.87 4.17 -2.84
CA ALA A 79 -7.72 2.83 -2.27
C ALA A 79 -9.09 2.33 -1.76
N SER A 80 -9.37 1.04 -1.94
CA SER A 80 -10.61 0.41 -1.46
C SER A 80 -10.60 0.11 0.05
N PHE A 81 -9.51 0.45 0.74
CA PHE A 81 -9.30 0.22 2.16
C PHE A 81 -8.55 1.39 2.80
N ALA A 82 -8.67 1.51 4.12
CA ALA A 82 -7.89 2.49 4.89
C ALA A 82 -6.41 2.07 4.94
N PHE A 83 -5.53 2.94 4.46
CA PHE A 83 -4.08 2.72 4.49
C PHE A 83 -3.43 3.65 5.52
N ASN A 84 -2.34 3.17 6.12
CA ASN A 84 -1.53 3.91 7.08
C ASN A 84 -0.14 4.26 6.54
N ALA A 85 0.21 3.79 5.34
CA ALA A 85 1.48 4.03 4.68
C ALA A 85 1.28 4.08 3.16
N VAL A 86 2.08 4.89 2.49
CA VAL A 86 2.16 4.98 1.04
C VAL A 86 3.62 5.16 0.64
N GLY A 87 4.01 4.55 -0.47
CA GLY A 87 5.34 4.69 -1.06
C GLY A 87 5.23 4.98 -2.54
N ALA A 88 6.13 5.83 -3.05
CA ALA A 88 6.27 6.08 -4.47
C ALA A 88 7.55 5.42 -4.98
N VAL A 89 7.42 4.67 -6.07
CA VAL A 89 8.55 4.08 -6.80
C VAL A 89 8.53 4.67 -8.20
N TRP A 90 9.70 5.04 -8.71
CA TRP A 90 9.85 5.59 -10.05
C TRP A 90 11.10 5.05 -10.71
N ALA A 91 11.10 5.16 -12.04
CA ALA A 91 12.25 4.92 -12.88
C ALA A 91 12.22 5.97 -14.00
N ALA A 92 13.36 6.61 -14.26
CA ALA A 92 13.53 7.48 -15.40
C ALA A 92 15.00 7.53 -15.80
N ASP A 93 15.25 7.70 -17.09
CA ASP A 93 16.58 8.02 -17.59
C ASP A 93 16.80 9.52 -17.46
N LEU A 94 17.75 9.90 -16.61
CA LEU A 94 18.02 11.30 -16.27
C LEU A 94 19.40 11.71 -16.77
N PRO A 95 19.50 12.79 -17.58
CA PRO A 95 20.78 13.41 -17.87
C PRO A 95 21.48 13.89 -16.60
N ALA A 96 22.82 13.92 -16.61
CA ALA A 96 23.61 14.41 -15.50
C ALA A 96 23.20 15.84 -15.11
N GLY A 97 23.07 16.10 -13.80
CA GLY A 97 22.63 17.39 -13.27
C GLY A 97 21.11 17.58 -13.22
N THR A 98 20.32 16.61 -13.67
CA THR A 98 18.86 16.66 -13.55
C THR A 98 18.42 16.30 -12.13
N ALA A 99 17.56 17.12 -11.54
CA ALA A 99 16.89 16.81 -10.28
C ALA A 99 15.49 16.28 -10.54
N VAL A 100 15.07 15.27 -9.78
CA VAL A 100 13.70 14.74 -9.78
C VAL A 100 13.16 14.75 -8.37
N ALA A 101 11.95 15.28 -8.23
CA ALA A 101 11.21 15.31 -6.98
C ALA A 101 9.92 14.52 -7.15
N LEU A 102 9.62 13.66 -6.18
CA LEU A 102 8.36 12.95 -6.10
C LEU A 102 7.62 13.40 -4.84
N GLU A 103 6.35 13.72 -5.02
CA GLU A 103 5.46 14.09 -3.95
C GLU A 103 4.23 13.19 -3.99
N VAL A 104 3.87 12.65 -2.82
CA VAL A 104 2.60 11.94 -2.65
C VAL A 104 1.72 12.80 -1.76
N ARG A 105 0.58 13.21 -2.30
CA ARG A 105 -0.44 13.99 -1.59
C ARG A 105 -1.61 13.07 -1.28
N ALA A 106 -2.00 13.00 -0.02
CA ALA A 106 -3.13 12.20 0.43
C ALA A 106 -4.17 13.10 1.10
N THR A 107 -5.43 12.78 0.86
CA THR A 107 -6.57 13.42 1.53
C THR A 107 -7.58 12.35 1.93
N ASN A 108 -8.28 12.58 3.04
CA ASN A 108 -9.42 11.77 3.45
C ASN A 108 -10.75 12.31 2.89
N THR A 109 -10.72 13.38 2.10
CA THR A 109 -11.89 13.98 1.45
C THR A 109 -11.71 13.95 -0.07
N LEU A 110 -12.53 13.18 -0.78
CA LEU A 110 -12.71 13.37 -2.22
C LEU A 110 -13.57 14.62 -2.39
N SER A 111 -12.98 15.76 -2.73
CA SER A 111 -13.78 16.93 -3.13
C SER A 111 -14.54 16.59 -4.42
N PRO A 112 -15.84 16.94 -4.52
CA PRO A 112 -16.68 16.65 -5.69
C PRO A 112 -16.25 17.42 -6.94
#